data_AF-A0A835S6I5-F1
#
_entry.id   AF-A0A835S6I5-F1
#
_cell.length_a   1.000
_cell.length_b   1.000
_cell.length_c   1.000
_cell.angle_alpha   90.00
_cell.angle_beta   90.00
_cell.angle_gamma   90.00
#
_symmetry.space_group_name_H-M   'P 1'
#
loop_
_entity.id
_entity.type
_entity.pdbx_description
1 polymer ?
#
loop_
_entity_poly.entity_id
_entity_poly.type
_entity_poly.pdbx_seq_one_letter_code
_entity_poly.pdbx_strand_id
1 'polypeptide(L)'
;MWKLKKGEELEEAKKEFVGILRTLEAELGDKTYFGGDEFGLVDITLVPYTSRFYSFEVFAGLSVEKECPRLAAWGKRCGERESVAKILPDPMKAHEFFCTRRKKLGID
;
A
#
# COMPACT_ATOMS: atom_id res chain seq x y z
N MET A 1 3.97 0.06 -10.72
CA MET A 1 2.61 -0.53 -10.80
C MET A 1 1.62 0.30 -11.63
N TRP A 2 1.05 1.42 -11.14
CA TRP A 2 0.02 2.17 -11.89
C TRP A 2 0.47 2.79 -13.23
N LYS A 3 1.78 2.88 -13.50
CA LYS A 3 2.31 3.36 -14.80
C LYS A 3 2.57 2.26 -15.83
N LEU A 4 2.42 0.99 -15.45
CA LEU A 4 2.73 -0.13 -16.31
C LEU A 4 1.47 -0.55 -17.08
N LYS A 5 1.65 -0.98 -18.33
CA LYS A 5 0.60 -1.66 -19.10
C LYS A 5 0.59 -3.14 -18.71
N LYS A 6 -0.49 -3.84 -19.06
CA LYS A 6 -0.54 -5.30 -18.88
C LYS A 6 0.58 -5.96 -19.68
N GLY A 7 1.24 -6.95 -19.08
CA GLY A 7 2.37 -7.64 -19.69
C GLY A 7 3.40 -8.09 -18.65
N GLU A 8 4.52 -8.59 -19.13
CA GLU A 8 5.59 -9.17 -18.32
C GLU A 8 6.15 -8.19 -17.27
N GLU A 9 6.35 -6.92 -17.65
CA GLU A 9 6.85 -5.89 -16.73
C GLU A 9 5.93 -5.65 -15.52
N LEU A 10 4.60 -5.75 -15.72
CA LEU A 10 3.64 -5.59 -14.62
C LEU A 10 3.68 -6.79 -13.68
N GLU A 11 3.81 -8.01 -14.23
CA GLU A 11 3.92 -9.23 -13.43
C GLU A 11 5.21 -9.26 -12.62
N GLU A 12 6.33 -8.80 -13.18
CA GLU A 12 7.58 -8.73 -12.43
C GLU A 12 7.53 -7.67 -11.33
N ALA A 13 7.03 -6.46 -11.65
CA ALA A 13 6.82 -5.42 -10.65
C ALA A 13 5.84 -5.84 -9.54
N LYS A 14 4.87 -6.72 -9.84
CA LYS A 14 3.98 -7.31 -8.86
C LYS A 14 4.73 -8.26 -7.92
N LYS A 15 5.56 -9.17 -8.45
CA LYS A 15 6.37 -10.08 -7.62
C LYS A 15 7.31 -9.30 -6.70
N GLU A 16 8.01 -8.31 -7.23
CA GLU A 16 8.89 -7.44 -6.43
C GLU A 16 8.12 -6.73 -5.33
N PHE A 17 6.96 -6.16 -5.65
CA PHE A 17 6.12 -5.48 -4.68
C PHE A 17 5.64 -6.43 -3.56
N VAL A 18 5.18 -7.63 -3.90
CA VAL A 18 4.81 -8.65 -2.91
C VAL A 18 6.02 -9.05 -2.06
N GLY A 19 7.21 -9.18 -2.66
CA GLY A 19 8.46 -9.40 -1.93
C GLY A 19 8.74 -8.32 -0.89
N ILE A 20 8.57 -7.04 -1.25
CA ILE A 20 8.71 -5.90 -0.33
C ILE A 20 7.69 -5.99 0.81
N LEU A 21 6.42 -6.27 0.50
CA LEU A 21 5.38 -6.38 1.52
C LEU A 21 5.67 -7.52 2.51
N ARG A 22 6.17 -8.67 2.01
CA ARG A 22 6.53 -9.80 2.86
C ARG A 22 7.72 -9.50 3.76
N THR A 23 8.73 -8.78 3.27
CA THR A 23 9.83 -8.30 4.11
C THR A 23 9.31 -7.38 5.21
N LEU A 24 8.46 -6.41 4.87
CA LEU A 24 7.86 -5.51 5.86
C LEU A 24 7.00 -6.25 6.88
N GLU A 25 6.22 -7.25 6.44
CA GLU A 25 5.41 -8.06 7.33
C GLU A 25 6.25 -8.93 8.27
N ALA A 26 7.36 -9.49 7.78
CA ALA A 26 8.30 -10.24 8.60
C ALA A 26 8.94 -9.35 9.66
N GLU A 27 9.36 -8.14 9.27
CA GLU A 27 9.92 -7.17 10.22
C GLU A 27 8.90 -6.64 11.22
N LEU A 28 7.64 -6.46 10.82
CA LEU A 28 6.56 -6.13 11.74
C LEU A 28 6.36 -7.26 12.77
N GLY A 29 6.38 -8.52 12.30
CA GLY A 29 6.17 -9.69 13.14
C GLY A 29 4.85 -9.57 13.90
N ASP A 30 4.92 -9.75 15.22
CA ASP A 30 3.76 -9.65 16.12
C ASP A 30 3.67 -8.29 16.85
N LYS A 31 4.50 -7.31 16.45
CA LYS A 31 4.48 -5.97 17.03
C LYS A 31 3.21 -5.23 16.63
N THR A 32 2.72 -4.36 17.52
CA THR A 32 1.58 -3.49 17.24
C THR A 32 1.91 -2.51 16.11
N TYR A 33 3.10 -1.92 16.18
CA TYR A 33 3.71 -0.98 15.24
C TYR A 33 5.16 -1.40 14.93
N PHE A 34 5.76 -0.84 13.89
CA PHE A 34 7.18 -1.05 13.62
C PHE A 34 8.07 -0.52 14.76
N GLY A 35 7.62 0.54 15.45
CA GLY A 35 8.23 1.03 16.69
C GLY A 35 8.05 0.14 17.93
N GLY A 36 7.40 -1.03 17.81
CA GLY A 36 7.03 -1.88 18.94
C GLY A 36 5.62 -1.58 19.41
N ASP A 37 5.49 -1.12 20.66
CA ASP A 37 4.20 -0.77 21.27
C ASP A 37 3.75 0.65 20.90
N GLU A 38 4.69 1.51 20.51
CA GLU A 38 4.42 2.89 20.13
C GLU A 38 4.56 3.13 18.63
N PHE A 39 3.79 4.09 18.12
CA PHE A 39 3.84 4.51 16.73
C PHE A 39 5.14 5.27 16.45
N GLY A 40 6.04 4.66 15.68
CA GLY A 40 7.42 5.13 15.53
C GLY A 40 7.74 5.70 14.14
N LEU A 41 9.03 5.96 13.93
CA LEU A 41 9.55 6.56 12.68
C LEU A 41 9.16 5.74 11.44
N VAL A 42 9.35 4.41 11.48
CA VAL A 42 9.02 3.55 10.34
C VAL A 42 7.53 3.61 10.05
N ASP A 43 6.67 3.62 11.07
CA ASP A 43 5.23 3.74 10.89
C ASP A 43 4.84 5.06 10.23
N ILE A 44 5.42 6.17 10.69
CA ILE A 44 5.23 7.52 10.11
C ILE A 44 5.60 7.54 8.62
N THR A 45 6.72 6.90 8.26
CA THR A 45 7.18 6.88 6.87
C THR A 45 6.36 5.97 5.96
N LEU A 46 5.84 4.86 6.49
CA LEU A 46 5.17 3.84 5.69
C LEU A 46 3.65 4.06 5.60
N VAL A 47 3.02 4.63 6.63
CA VAL A 47 1.56 4.82 6.66
C VAL A 47 0.99 5.59 5.46
N PRO A 48 1.65 6.60 4.85
CA PRO A 48 1.11 7.28 3.68
C PRO A 48 0.88 6.36 2.48
N TYR A 49 1.63 5.27 2.38
CA TYR A 49 1.52 4.31 1.28
C TYR A 49 0.29 3.40 1.39
N THR A 50 -0.28 3.22 2.58
CA THR A 50 -1.46 2.36 2.79
C THR A 50 -2.69 2.89 2.03
N SER A 51 -2.83 4.22 1.93
CA SER A 51 -3.87 4.88 1.12
C SER A 51 -3.85 4.48 -0.36
N ARG A 52 -2.70 4.00 -0.85
CA ARG A 52 -2.48 3.60 -2.25
C ARG A 52 -2.64 2.10 -2.47
N PHE A 53 -2.79 1.29 -1.41
CA PHE A 53 -2.88 -0.16 -1.52
C PHE A 53 -4.03 -0.57 -2.42
N TYR A 54 -5.23 0.00 -2.22
CA TYR A 54 -6.38 -0.25 -3.11
C TYR A 54 -6.05 -0.02 -4.59
N SER A 55 -5.29 1.04 -4.91
CA SER A 55 -4.89 1.30 -6.29
C SER A 55 -3.95 0.22 -6.83
N PHE A 56 -2.99 -0.22 -6.02
CA PHE A 56 -2.07 -1.29 -6.40
C PHE A 56 -2.80 -2.62 -6.59
N GLU A 57 -3.74 -2.93 -5.70
CA GLU A 57 -4.61 -4.11 -5.78
C GLU A 57 -5.40 -4.13 -7.09
N VAL A 58 -6.04 -3.02 -7.48
CA VAL A 58 -6.77 -2.91 -8.74
C VAL A 58 -5.85 -3.00 -9.96
N PHE A 59 -4.72 -2.28 -9.97
CA PHE A 59 -3.85 -2.24 -11.15
C PHE A 59 -3.05 -3.52 -11.38
N ALA A 60 -2.67 -4.24 -10.33
CA ALA A 60 -1.89 -5.49 -10.44
C ALA A 60 -2.68 -6.77 -10.15
N GLY A 61 -3.98 -6.65 -9.84
CA GLY A 61 -4.82 -7.80 -9.48
C GLY A 61 -4.22 -8.59 -8.31
N LEU A 62 -3.84 -7.89 -7.24
CA LEU A 62 -3.30 -8.49 -6.01
C LEU A 62 -4.19 -8.13 -4.83
N SER A 63 -4.00 -8.81 -3.70
CA SER A 63 -4.63 -8.43 -2.44
C SER A 63 -3.58 -8.39 -1.34
N VAL A 64 -3.35 -7.20 -0.76
CA VAL A 64 -2.40 -7.04 0.34
C VAL A 64 -2.88 -7.82 1.57
N GLU A 65 -4.19 -7.88 1.79
CA GLU A 65 -4.78 -8.67 2.89
C GLU A 65 -4.55 -10.18 2.74
N LYS A 66 -4.53 -10.72 1.51
CA LYS A 66 -4.23 -12.14 1.28
C LYS A 66 -2.74 -12.44 1.32
N GLU A 67 -1.92 -11.58 0.72
CA GLU A 67 -0.47 -11.79 0.64
C GLU A 67 0.23 -11.52 1.98
N CYS A 68 -0.21 -10.47 2.69
CA CYS A 68 0.41 -9.97 3.91
C CYS A 68 -0.64 -9.51 4.95
N PRO A 69 -1.38 -10.45 5.57
CA PRO A 69 -2.52 -10.14 6.45
C PRO A 69 -2.16 -9.28 7.67
N ARG A 70 -0.98 -9.46 8.29
CA ARG A 70 -0.56 -8.67 9.46
C ARG A 70 -0.21 -7.25 9.06
N LEU A 71 0.43 -7.07 7.91
CA LEU A 71 0.73 -5.75 7.37
C LEU A 71 -0.55 -5.01 6.97
N ALA A 72 -1.52 -5.72 6.38
CA ALA A 72 -2.85 -5.15 6.11
C ALA A 72 -3.56 -4.71 7.39
N ALA A 73 -3.54 -5.55 8.43
CA ALA A 73 -4.10 -5.22 9.73
C ALA A 73 -3.38 -4.02 10.38
N TRP A 74 -2.06 -3.95 10.28
CA TRP A 74 -1.28 -2.79 10.70
C TRP A 74 -1.71 -1.51 9.99
N GLY A 75 -1.88 -1.56 8.66
CA GLY A 75 -2.36 -0.40 7.90
C GLY A 75 -3.74 0.09 8.35
N LYS A 76 -4.66 -0.84 8.64
CA LYS A 76 -5.99 -0.53 9.22
C LYS A 76 -5.85 0.16 10.58
N ARG A 77 -5.09 -0.43 11.52
CA ARG A 77 -4.82 0.15 12.85
C ARG A 77 -4.18 1.54 12.77
N CYS A 78 -3.23 1.75 11.86
CA CYS A 78 -2.63 3.07 11.68
C CYS A 78 -3.65 4.09 11.17
N GLY A 79 -4.56 3.70 10.28
CA GLY A 79 -5.63 4.55 9.76
C GLY A 79 -6.65 5.01 10.81
N GLU A 80 -6.83 4.25 11.90
CA GLU A 80 -7.71 4.62 13.02
C GLU A 80 -7.13 5.74 13.91
N ARG A 81 -5.84 6.02 13.81
CA ARG A 81 -5.21 7.12 14.56
C ARG A 81 -5.70 8.46 14.01
N GLU A 82 -6.17 9.35 14.89
CA GLU A 82 -6.67 10.66 14.50
C GLU A 82 -5.65 11.48 13.67
N SER A 83 -4.37 11.41 14.02
CA SER A 83 -3.29 12.09 13.28
C SER A 83 -3.11 11.57 11.87
N VAL A 84 -3.38 10.29 11.63
CA VAL A 84 -3.26 9.63 10.33
C VAL A 84 -4.55 9.84 9.51
N ALA A 85 -5.71 9.65 10.13
CA ALA A 85 -7.02 9.83 9.49
C ALA A 85 -7.20 11.24 8.91
N LYS A 86 -6.62 12.26 9.55
CA LYS A 86 -6.65 13.65 9.07
C LYS A 86 -5.83 13.89 7.80
N ILE A 87 -4.81 13.08 7.53
CA ILE A 87 -3.85 13.31 6.43
C ILE A 87 -4.00 12.32 5.28
N LEU A 88 -4.47 11.10 5.54
CA LEU A 88 -4.59 10.09 4.50
C LEU A 88 -5.74 10.45 3.56
N PRO A 89 -5.50 10.46 2.24
CA PRO A 89 -6.58 10.60 1.29
C PRO A 89 -7.45 9.34 1.35
N ASP A 90 -8.74 9.52 1.07
CA ASP A 90 -9.65 8.42 0.83
C ASP A 90 -9.08 7.49 -0.28
N PRO A 91 -9.05 6.16 -0.08
CA PRO A 91 -8.47 5.23 -1.05
C PRO A 91 -9.10 5.29 -2.44
N MET A 92 -10.40 5.58 -2.55
CA MET A 92 -11.06 5.73 -3.85
C MET A 92 -10.60 7.02 -4.55
N LYS A 93 -10.52 8.14 -3.82
CA LYS A 93 -9.96 9.39 -4.36
C LYS A 93 -8.50 9.23 -4.80
N ALA A 94 -7.71 8.49 -4.03
CA ALA A 94 -6.33 8.16 -4.42
C ALA A 94 -6.29 7.34 -5.72
N HIS A 95 -7.20 6.37 -5.87
CA HIS A 95 -7.32 5.59 -7.10
C HIS A 95 -7.76 6.42 -8.30
N GLU A 96 -8.78 7.25 -8.16
CA GLU A 96 -9.25 8.18 -9.21
C GLU A 96 -8.12 9.10 -9.69
N PHE A 97 -7.29 9.59 -8.76
CA PHE A 97 -6.10 10.37 -9.09
C PHE A 97 -5.13 9.59 -9.99
N PHE A 98 -4.83 8.33 -9.67
CA PHE A 98 -3.96 7.51 -10.51
C PHE A 98 -4.59 7.19 -11.87
N CYS A 99 -5.89 6.87 -11.92
CA CYS A 99 -6.62 6.67 -13.18
C CYS A 99 -6.57 7.91 -14.07
N THR A 100 -6.80 9.10 -13.50
CA THR A 100 -6.70 10.37 -14.23
C THR A 100 -5.29 10.61 -14.76
N ARG A 101 -4.25 10.24 -14.00
CA ARG A 101 -2.86 10.35 -14.46
C ARG A 101 -2.53 9.35 -15.56
N ARG A 102 -3.03 8.12 -15.52
CA ARG A 102 -2.84 7.13 -16.60
C ARG A 102 -3.42 7.63 -17.92
N LYS A 103 -4.65 8.16 -17.89
CA LYS A 103 -5.31 8.82 -19.03
C LYS A 103 -4.44 9.92 -19.64
N LYS A 104 -3.98 10.86 -18.81
CA LYS A 104 -3.14 11.98 -19.26
C LYS A 104 -1.79 11.54 -19.86
N LEU A 105 -1.29 10.37 -19.46
CA LEU A 105 -0.02 9.82 -19.95
C LEU A 105 -0.19 8.81 -21.10
N GLY A 106 -1.41 8.52 -21.56
CA GLY A 106 -1.67 7.53 -22.62
C GLY A 106 -1.34 6.08 -22.22
N ILE A 107 -1.44 5.77 -20.92
CA ILE A 107 -1.07 4.46 -20.35
C ILE A 107 -2.29 3.52 -20.23
N ASP A 108 -3.50 4.05 -20.37
CA ASP A 108 -4.75 3.26 -20.34
C ASP A 108 -4.73 2.07 -21.31
#